data_AF-A0A016SJ77-F1
#
_entry.id   AF-A0A016SJ77-F1
#
_cell.length_a   1.000
_cell.length_b   1.000
_cell.length_c   1.000
_cell.angle_alpha   90.00
_cell.angle_beta   90.00
_cell.angle_gamma   90.00
#
_symmetry.space_group_name_H-M   'P 1'
#
loop_
_entity.id
_entity.type
_entity.pdbx_description
1 polymer ?
#
loop_
_entity_poly.entity_id
_entity_poly.type
_entity_poly.pdbx_seq_one_letter_code
_entity_poly.pdbx_strand_id
1 'polypeptide(L)' 'MFRLLAPLIIFYTSSLLNTIENGGKFKRYANTFDLASGDEAPQISEAVFMAIARRLGGARHIYIEDVCQLEPHIRR' A
#
# COMPACT_ATOMS: atom_id res chain seq x y z
N MET A 1 -7.31 9.62 16.15
CA MET A 1 -6.85 10.13 14.82
C MET A 1 -7.82 9.79 13.70
N PHE A 2 -8.09 8.51 13.40
CA PHE A 2 -8.99 8.07 12.31
C PHE A 2 -10.49 8.47 12.43
N ARG A 3 -10.91 9.05 13.56
CA ARG A 3 -12.28 9.54 13.79
C ARG A 3 -12.47 11.01 13.37
N LEU A 4 -11.38 11.75 13.15
CA LEU A 4 -11.38 13.18 12.82
C LEU A 4 -10.85 13.46 11.41
N LEU A 5 -9.98 12.60 10.89
CA LEU A 5 -9.56 12.58 9.50
C LEU A 5 -9.92 11.20 8.98
N ALA A 6 -10.85 11.12 8.02
CA ALA A 6 -11.04 9.91 7.23
C ALA A 6 -9.66 9.49 6.70
N PRO A 7 -9.35 8.18 6.64
CA PRO A 7 -8.04 7.73 6.25
C PRO A 7 -7.78 8.09 4.78
N LEU A 8 -7.23 9.28 4.59
CA LEU A 8 -7.07 9.89 3.28
C LEU A 8 -5.84 9.30 2.55
N ILE A 9 -4.85 8.81 3.30
CA ILE A 9 -3.54 8.39 2.78
C ILE A 9 -3.03 7.18 3.57
N ILE A 10 -2.64 6.11 2.87
CA ILE A 10 -1.84 5.00 3.42
C ILE A 10 -0.43 5.04 2.84
N PHE A 11 0.58 4.85 3.70
CA PHE A 11 1.98 4.60 3.34
C PHE A 11 2.24 3.09 3.20
N TYR A 12 2.92 2.68 2.12
CA TYR A 12 3.13 1.26 1.80
C TYR A 12 4.25 0.69 2.67
N THR A 13 3.97 -0.47 3.24
CA THR A 13 4.99 -1.44 3.64
C THR A 13 4.42 -2.82 3.31
N SER A 14 5.27 -3.86 3.18
CA SER A 14 4.80 -5.24 3.01
C SER A 14 3.79 -5.68 4.07
N SER A 15 3.87 -5.10 5.28
CA SER A 15 2.92 -5.32 6.37
C SER A 15 1.49 -4.81 6.09
N LEU A 16 1.31 -3.90 5.13
CA LEU A 16 0.00 -3.35 4.76
C LEU A 16 -0.95 -4.45 4.32
N LEU A 17 -0.47 -5.43 3.54
CA LEU A 17 -1.27 -6.57 3.09
C LEU A 17 -1.93 -7.32 4.25
N ASN A 18 -1.20 -7.53 5.35
CA ASN A 18 -1.71 -8.21 6.54
C ASN A 18 -2.71 -7.36 7.32
N THR A 19 -2.68 -6.04 7.15
CA THR A 19 -3.63 -5.15 7.83
C THR A 19 -4.95 -4.96 7.07
N ILE A 20 -4.96 -5.21 5.75
CA ILE A 20 -6.16 -5.09 4.89
C ILE A 20 -6.78 -6.44 4.50
N GLU A 21 -6.24 -7.55 5.02
CA GLU A 21 -6.83 -8.89 4.86
C GLU A 21 -7.99 -9.14 5.84
N ASN A 22 -8.65 -10.29 5.72
CA ASN A 22 -9.72 -10.66 6.65
C ASN A 22 -9.17 -10.78 8.08
N GLY A 23 -9.75 -10.03 9.02
CA GLY A 23 -9.24 -9.92 10.40
C GLY A 23 -8.16 -8.83 10.58
N GLY A 24 -7.67 -8.24 9.49
CA GLY A 24 -6.74 -7.13 9.51
C GLY A 24 -7.36 -5.85 10.07
N LYS A 25 -6.56 -5.07 10.80
CA LYS A 25 -6.99 -3.85 11.51
C LYS A 25 -7.60 -2.79 10.59
N PHE A 26 -7.22 -2.77 9.32
CA PHE A 26 -7.67 -1.78 8.33
C PHE A 26 -8.68 -2.33 7.32
N LYS A 27 -9.12 -3.59 7.45
CA LYS A 27 -10.05 -4.20 6.50
C LYS A 27 -11.34 -3.40 6.30
N ARG A 28 -11.90 -2.86 7.39
CA ARG A 28 -13.13 -2.06 7.38
C ARG A 28 -12.96 -0.72 6.66
N TYR A 29 -11.73 -0.25 6.51
CA TYR A 29 -11.40 1.01 5.86
C TYR A 29 -10.91 0.82 4.42
N ALA A 30 -10.75 -0.42 3.95
CA ALA A 30 -10.23 -0.73 2.61
C ALA A 30 -10.97 0.01 1.48
N ASN A 31 -12.28 0.22 1.64
CA ASN A 31 -13.11 0.91 0.65
C ASN A 31 -13.24 2.43 0.91
N THR A 32 -12.67 2.94 2.00
CA THR A 32 -12.71 4.36 2.36
C THR A 32 -11.41 5.10 2.05
N PHE A 33 -10.40 4.41 1.54
CA PHE A 33 -9.15 5.03 1.13
C PHE A 33 -9.31 5.66 -0.25
N ASP A 34 -9.09 6.98 -0.33
CA ASP A 34 -9.13 7.72 -1.59
C ASP A 34 -7.76 7.73 -2.30
N LEU A 35 -6.68 7.52 -1.53
CA LEU A 35 -5.31 7.52 -2.02
C LEU A 35 -4.45 6.48 -1.28
N ALA A 36 -3.74 5.67 -2.06
CA ALA A 36 -2.64 4.83 -1.63
C ALA A 36 -1.33 5.40 -2.22
N SER A 37 -0.39 5.84 -1.37
CA SER A 37 0.95 6.30 -1.79
C SER A 37 2.10 5.38 -1.39
N GLY A 38 2.81 4.78 -2.35
CA GLY A 38 3.92 3.85 -2.11
C GLY A 38 5.27 4.54 -2.20
N ASP A 39 6.11 4.30 -1.21
CA ASP A 39 7.51 4.72 -1.19
C ASP A 39 8.40 3.52 -1.58
N GLU A 40 9.58 3.80 -2.11
CA GLU A 40 10.53 2.80 -2.61
C GLU A 40 9.89 1.84 -3.63
N ALA A 41 9.18 2.38 -4.63
CA ALA A 41 8.45 1.57 -5.62
C ALA A 41 9.25 0.39 -6.21
N PRO A 42 10.57 0.51 -6.49
CA PRO A 42 11.38 -0.62 -6.98
C PRO A 42 11.45 -1.83 -6.02
N GLN A 43 11.22 -1.62 -4.72
CA GLN A 43 11.21 -2.69 -3.72
C GLN A 43 9.87 -3.44 -3.63
N ILE A 44 8.82 -2.89 -4.26
CA ILE A 44 7.49 -3.52 -4.27
C ILE A 44 7.46 -4.54 -5.40
N SER A 45 7.40 -5.82 -5.06
CA SER A 45 7.23 -6.86 -6.09
C SER A 45 5.89 -6.69 -6.81
N GLU A 46 5.86 -7.04 -8.09
CA GLU A 46 4.65 -6.93 -8.93
C GLU A 46 3.45 -7.68 -8.30
N ALA A 47 3.71 -8.85 -7.70
CA ALA A 47 2.68 -9.62 -7.00
C ALA A 47 2.07 -8.83 -5.81
N VAL A 48 2.89 -8.11 -5.04
CA VAL A 48 2.43 -7.26 -3.94
C VAL A 48 1.66 -6.05 -4.47
N PHE A 49 2.17 -5.41 -5.52
CA PHE A 49 1.47 -4.32 -6.20
C PHE A 49 0.07 -4.74 -6.65
N MET A 50 -0.04 -5.85 -7.37
CA MET A 50 -1.31 -6.39 -7.88
C MET A 50 -2.27 -6.74 -6.74
N ALA A 51 -1.76 -7.33 -5.65
CA ALA A 51 -2.56 -7.65 -4.48
C ALA A 51 -3.13 -6.40 -3.80
N ILE A 52 -2.36 -5.31 -3.73
CA ILE A 52 -2.80 -4.03 -3.16
C ILE A 52 -3.81 -3.34 -4.09
N ALA A 53 -3.50 -3.23 -5.38
CA ALA A 53 -4.40 -2.65 -6.38
C ALA A 53 -5.77 -3.36 -6.40
N ARG A 54 -5.78 -4.70 -6.29
CA ARG A 54 -7.05 -5.45 -6.20
C ARG A 54 -7.81 -5.17 -4.90
N ARG A 55 -7.11 -5.01 -3.78
CA ARG A 55 -7.74 -4.81 -2.46
C ARG A 55 -8.17 -3.37 -2.21
N LEU A 56 -7.55 -2.41 -2.89
CA LEU A 56 -7.81 -0.98 -2.82
C LEU A 56 -8.29 -0.43 -4.18
N GLY A 57 -9.07 -1.19 -4.94
CA GLY A 57 -9.40 -0.86 -6.33
C GLY A 57 -10.19 0.45 -6.55
N GLY A 58 -10.73 1.05 -5.48
CA GLY A 58 -11.35 2.38 -5.53
C GLY A 58 -10.41 3.54 -5.20
N ALA A 59 -9.21 3.25 -4.68
CA ALA A 59 -8.23 4.26 -4.32
C ALA A 59 -7.42 4.69 -5.54
N ARG A 60 -7.00 5.95 -5.59
CA ARG A 60 -5.93 6.37 -6.51
C ARG A 60 -4.60 5.82 -6.00
N HIS A 61 -3.74 5.41 -6.89
CA HIS A 61 -2.42 4.90 -6.54
C HIS A 61 -1.33 5.85 -7.03
N ILE A 62 -0.44 6.26 -6.13
CA ILE A 62 0.77 7.02 -6.43
C ILE A 62 1.96 6.19 -5.96
N TYR A 63 2.97 6.03 -6.81
CA TYR A 63 4.20 5.34 -6.48
C TYR A 63 5.36 6.31 -6.67
N ILE A 64 6.15 6.47 -5.63
CA ILE A 64 7.31 7.33 -5.61
C ILE A 64 8.53 6.41 -5.60
N GLU A 65 9.46 6.71 -6.49
CA GLU A 65 10.73 6.02 -6.59
C GLU A 65 11.87 7.02 -6.53
N ASP A 66 12.97 6.58 -5.95
CA ASP A 66 14.27 7.17 -6.21
C ASP A 66 14.95 6.31 -7.28
N VAL A 67 15.10 6.87 -8.48
CA VAL A 67 15.74 6.18 -9.63
C VAL A 67 17.19 5.78 -9.31
N CYS A 68 17.80 6.42 -8.30
CA CYS A 68 19.17 6.15 -7.86
C CYS A 68 19.24 5.16 -6.68
N GLN A 69 18.12 4.60 -6.19
CA GLN A 69 18.13 3.57 -5.15
C GLN A 69 18.65 2.22 -5.67
N LEU A 70 19.33 1.47 -4.78
CA LEU A 70 19.87 0.13 -5.06
C LEU A 70 18.77 -0.83 -5.53
N GLU A 71 19.12 -1.76 -6.43
CA GLU A 71 18.20 -2.82 -6.87
C GLU A 71 17.55 -3.53 -5.67
N PRO A 72 16.27 -3.93 -5.80
CA PRO A 72 15.56 -4.62 -4.74
C PRO A 72 16.39 -5.80 -4.21
N HIS A 73 16.55 -5.87 -2.88
CA HIS A 73 17.24 -6.97 -2.22
C HIS A 73 16.41 -8.26 -2.36
N ILE A 74 16.52 -8.94 -3.50
CA ILE A 74 15.95 -10.26 -3.71
C ILE A 74 16.82 -11.26 -2.93
N ARG A 75 16.39 -11.65 -1.73
CA ARG A 75 16.90 -12.87 -1.09
C ARG A 75 16.23 -14.06 -1.78
N ARG A 76 17.02 -14.75 -2.60
CA ARG A 76 16.65 -15.99 -3.31
C ARG A 76 16.40 -17.13 -2.34
#